data_AF-A0A645ILD3-F1
#
_entry.id   AF-A0A645ILD3-F1
#
_cell.length_a   1.000
_cell.length_b   1.000
_cell.length_c   1.000
_cell.angle_alpha   90.00
_cell.angle_beta   90.00
_cell.angle_gamma   90.00
#
_symmetry.space_group_name_H-M   'P 1'
#
loop_
_entity.id
_entity.type
_entity.pdbx_description
1 polymer ?
#
loop_
_entity_poly.entity_id
_entity_poly.type
_entity_poly.pdbx_seq_one_letter_code
_entity_poly.pdbx_strand_id
1 'polypeptide(L)'
;MGMNQTKKTWERLETFGGKLVENIVQAFARDCLAESLKRVEDKGFEVNFHVHDELIVDAPIGISSEEELSKLMGEPISWAPGLPLRADGYECNFYKKD
;
A
#
# COMPACT_ATOMS: atom_id res chain seq x y z
N MET A 1 -11.66 7.06 -21.53
CA MET A 1 -12.04 5.70 -21.93
C MET A 1 -11.90 4.80 -20.72
N GLY A 2 -12.75 3.81 -20.54
CA GLY A 2 -12.64 2.83 -19.44
C GLY A 2 -13.31 1.51 -19.82
N MET A 3 -13.07 0.47 -19.02
CA MET A 3 -13.69 -0.85 -19.23
C MET A 3 -15.16 -0.82 -18.80
N ASN A 4 -16.09 -1.11 -19.71
CA ASN A 4 -17.47 -1.39 -19.33
C ASN A 4 -17.55 -2.76 -18.65
N GLN A 5 -17.97 -2.82 -17.39
CA GLN A 5 -17.96 -4.05 -16.60
C GLN A 5 -18.94 -5.13 -17.10
N THR A 6 -20.01 -4.73 -17.80
CA THR A 6 -21.00 -5.66 -18.38
C THR A 6 -20.55 -6.18 -19.73
N LYS A 7 -20.14 -5.29 -20.64
CA LYS A 7 -19.77 -5.61 -22.01
C LYS A 7 -18.32 -6.08 -22.16
N LYS A 8 -17.48 -5.86 -21.14
CA LYS A 8 -16.03 -6.12 -21.15
C LYS A 8 -15.30 -5.50 -22.35
N THR A 9 -15.73 -4.31 -22.76
CA THR A 9 -15.15 -3.55 -23.88
C THR A 9 -14.71 -2.16 -23.42
N TRP A 10 -13.72 -1.60 -24.11
CA TRP A 10 -13.25 -0.23 -23.88
C TRP A 10 -14.18 0.77 -24.55
N GLU A 11 -14.84 1.62 -23.75
CA GLU A 11 -15.74 2.66 -24.26
C GLU A 11 -15.63 3.96 -23.45
N ARG A 12 -16.38 4.99 -23.87
CA ARG A 12 -16.57 6.20 -23.05
C ARG A 12 -17.52 5.85 -21.92
N LEU A 13 -17.03 5.92 -20.69
CA LEU A 13 -17.85 5.75 -19.50
C LEU A 13 -18.37 7.10 -19.05
N GLU A 14 -19.58 7.12 -18.50
CA GLU A 14 -20.06 8.26 -17.72
C GLU A 14 -19.20 8.45 -16.47
N THR A 15 -19.16 9.69 -15.99
CA THR A 15 -18.41 10.08 -14.79
C THR A 15 -19.32 10.83 -13.84
N PHE A 16 -19.00 10.77 -12.56
CA PHE A 16 -19.72 11.46 -11.49
C PHE A 16 -18.74 11.79 -10.36
N GLY A 17 -19.14 12.70 -9.47
CA GLY A 17 -18.26 13.21 -8.41
C GLY A 17 -17.64 12.10 -7.54
N GLY A 18 -18.44 11.12 -7.12
CA GLY A 18 -17.96 10.00 -6.29
C GLY A 18 -16.84 9.20 -6.96
N LYS A 19 -16.95 8.92 -8.26
CA LYS A 19 -15.88 8.23 -9.01
C LYS A 19 -14.59 9.03 -9.03
N LEU A 20 -14.65 10.35 -9.21
CA LEU A 20 -13.46 11.19 -9.22
C LEU A 20 -12.79 11.22 -7.85
N VAL A 21 -13.57 11.40 -6.79
CA VAL A 21 -13.07 11.40 -5.40
C VAL A 21 -12.40 10.08 -5.06
N GLU A 22 -13.06 8.95 -5.35
CA GLU A 22 -12.51 7.61 -5.14
C GLU A 22 -11.15 7.43 -5.84
N ASN A 23 -11.06 7.77 -7.12
CA ASN A 23 -9.82 7.61 -7.89
C ASN A 23 -8.68 8.49 -7.35
N ILE A 24 -8.98 9.74 -6.96
CA ILE A 24 -7.99 10.65 -6.39
C ILE A 24 -7.48 10.13 -5.05
N VAL A 25 -8.38 9.66 -4.17
CA VAL A 25 -8.00 9.13 -2.85
C VAL A 25 -7.18 7.85 -2.99
N GLN A 26 -7.57 6.93 -3.87
CA GLN A 26 -6.80 5.70 -4.12
C GLN A 26 -5.42 6.00 -4.73
N ALA A 27 -5.32 6.97 -5.65
CA ALA A 27 -4.03 7.39 -6.21
C ALA A 27 -3.10 7.94 -5.13
N PHE A 28 -3.61 8.82 -4.26
CA PHE A 28 -2.83 9.37 -3.15
C PHE A 28 -2.37 8.28 -2.17
N ALA A 29 -3.27 7.34 -1.81
CA ALA A 29 -2.91 6.22 -0.94
C ALA A 29 -1.82 5.32 -1.57
N ARG A 30 -1.89 5.11 -2.89
CA ARG A 30 -0.86 4.35 -3.62
C ARG A 30 0.50 5.06 -3.62
N ASP A 31 0.51 6.38 -3.79
CA ASP A 31 1.75 7.16 -3.74
C ASP A 31 2.38 7.09 -2.33
N CYS A 32 1.57 7.14 -1.27
CA CYS A 32 2.06 6.92 0.10
C CYS A 32 2.66 5.53 0.28
N LEU A 33 1.97 4.49 -0.18
CA LEU A 33 2.45 3.11 -0.08
C LEU A 33 3.79 2.92 -0.81
N ALA A 34 3.98 3.57 -1.95
CA ALA A 34 5.21 3.50 -2.71
C ALA A 34 6.42 4.05 -1.95
N GLU A 35 6.24 5.14 -1.17
CA GLU A 35 7.28 5.67 -0.29
C GLU A 35 7.63 4.67 0.82
N SER A 36 6.62 4.08 1.46
CA SER A 36 6.82 3.08 2.52
C SER A 36 7.52 1.82 1.99
N LEU A 37 7.12 1.32 0.81
CA LEU A 37 7.77 0.19 0.13
C LEU A 37 9.25 0.46 -0.09
N LYS A 38 9.57 1.62 -0.67
CA LYS A 38 10.96 1.99 -0.94
C LYS A 38 11.81 2.03 0.33
N ARG A 39 11.27 2.54 1.45
CA ARG A 39 12.01 2.58 2.74
C ARG A 39 12.28 1.19 3.28
N VAL A 40 11.29 0.29 3.19
CA VAL A 40 11.42 -1.11 3.61
C VAL A 40 12.52 -1.79 2.80
N GLU A 41 12.51 -1.64 1.47
CA GLU A 41 13.55 -2.19 0.58
C GLU A 41 14.92 -1.56 0.83
N ASP A 42 15.01 -0.23 1.02
CA ASP A 42 16.25 0.49 1.31
C ASP A 42 16.88 0.05 2.65
N LYS A 43 16.09 -0.47 3.60
CA LYS A 43 16.57 -1.11 4.84
C LYS A 43 17.08 -2.54 4.66
N GLY A 44 16.96 -3.10 3.46
CA GLY A 44 17.42 -4.45 3.12
C GLY A 44 16.38 -5.55 3.34
N PHE A 45 15.11 -5.19 3.55
CA PHE A 45 14.02 -6.17 3.60
C PHE A 45 13.57 -6.55 2.19
N GLU A 46 13.34 -7.83 1.96
CA GLU A 46 12.74 -8.33 0.73
C GLU A 46 11.21 -8.24 0.82
N VAL A 47 10.61 -7.30 0.08
CA VAL A 47 9.15 -7.23 -0.05
C VAL A 47 8.70 -8.20 -1.14
N ASN A 48 8.11 -9.33 -0.75
CA ASN A 48 7.70 -10.36 -1.72
C ASN A 48 6.49 -9.91 -2.56
N PHE A 49 5.51 -9.28 -1.91
CA PHE A 49 4.33 -8.69 -2.57
C PHE A 49 3.61 -7.73 -1.61
N HIS A 50 2.60 -7.03 -2.14
CA HIS A 50 1.72 -6.18 -1.36
C HIS A 50 0.26 -6.39 -1.79
N VAL A 51 -0.69 -6.28 -0.85
CA VAL A 51 -2.13 -6.42 -1.10
C VAL A 51 -2.83 -5.20 -0.53
N HIS A 52 -3.46 -4.39 -1.40
CA HIS A 52 -3.93 -3.06 -1.00
C HIS A 52 -2.80 -2.26 -0.33
N ASP A 53 -2.96 -1.92 0.94
CA ASP A 53 -2.02 -1.22 1.82
C ASP A 53 -1.16 -2.16 2.70
N GLU A 54 -1.33 -3.48 2.58
CA GLU A 54 -0.54 -4.48 3.30
C GLU A 54 0.78 -4.77 2.58
N LEU A 55 1.90 -4.75 3.31
CA LEU A 55 3.21 -5.21 2.85
C LEU A 55 3.50 -6.60 3.41
N ILE A 56 3.97 -7.50 2.55
CA ILE A 56 4.38 -8.84 2.94
C ILE A 56 5.90 -8.94 2.75
N VAL A 57 6.60 -9.14 3.86
CA VAL A 57 8.06 -9.26 3.93
C VAL A 57 8.42 -10.63 4.49
N ASP A 58 9.30 -11.34 3.80
CA ASP A 58 9.95 -12.54 4.32
C ASP A 58 11.30 -12.16 4.96
N ALA A 59 11.46 -12.48 6.23
CA ALA A 59 12.66 -12.17 7.01
C ALA A 59 13.06 -13.37 7.87
N PRO A 60 14.37 -13.63 8.06
CA PRO A 60 14.80 -14.69 8.95
C PRO A 60 14.34 -14.43 10.39
N ILE A 61 13.98 -15.51 11.10
CA ILE A 61 13.50 -15.43 12.49
C ILE A 61 14.54 -14.72 13.37
N GLY A 62 14.08 -13.68 14.07
CA GLY A 62 14.90 -12.89 15.01
C GLY A 62 15.69 -11.74 14.37
N ILE A 63 15.54 -11.47 13.07
CA ILE A 63 16.22 -10.36 12.39
C ILE A 63 15.43 -9.05 12.41
N SER A 64 14.10 -9.12 12.43
CA SER A 64 13.20 -7.97 12.52
C SER A 64 11.95 -8.36 13.30
N SER A 65 11.16 -7.36 13.66
CA SER A 65 9.82 -7.55 14.20
C SER A 65 8.76 -6.84 13.36
N GLU A 66 7.49 -7.20 13.55
CA GLU A 66 6.39 -6.41 12.99
C GLU A 66 6.50 -4.94 13.44
N GLU A 67 6.84 -4.69 14.72
CA GLU A 67 6.84 -3.33 15.28
C GLU A 67 7.83 -2.41 14.54
N GLU A 68 8.96 -2.96 14.11
CA GLU A 68 9.96 -2.22 13.33
C GLU A 68 9.43 -1.87 11.93
N LEU A 69 8.83 -2.84 11.25
CA LEU A 69 8.24 -2.64 9.92
C LEU A 69 7.05 -1.66 9.97
N SER A 70 6.18 -1.82 10.96
CA SER A 70 5.03 -0.93 11.23
C SER A 70 5.50 0.52 11.46
N LYS A 71 6.58 0.71 12.23
CA LYS A 71 7.19 2.05 12.42
C LYS A 71 7.74 2.62 11.11
N LEU A 72 8.47 1.81 10.35
CA LEU A 72 9.08 2.24 9.08
C LEU A 72 8.02 2.63 8.04
N MET A 73 6.94 1.85 7.95
CA MET A 73 5.80 2.15 7.08
C MET A 73 5.08 3.43 7.49
N GLY A 74 5.00 3.73 8.79
CA GLY A 74 4.35 4.91 9.35
C GLY A 74 5.21 6.18 9.38
N GLU A 75 6.45 6.14 8.90
CA GLU A 75 7.31 7.32 8.91
C GLU A 75 6.72 8.49 8.08
N PRO A 76 6.90 9.75 8.53
CA PRO A 76 6.40 10.91 7.79
C PRO A 76 6.91 10.96 6.34
N ILE A 77 6.05 11.37 5.41
CA ILE A 77 6.41 11.50 4.00
C ILE A 77 6.77 12.96 3.69
N SER A 78 7.91 13.16 3.04
CA SER A 78 8.52 14.49 2.83
C SER A 78 7.61 15.44 2.04
N TRP A 79 6.89 14.91 1.05
CA TRP A 79 5.94 15.68 0.23
C TRP A 79 4.54 15.79 0.83
N ALA A 80 4.23 15.04 1.90
CA ALA A 80 2.96 15.12 2.63
C ALA A 80 3.19 15.45 4.12
N PRO A 81 3.74 16.64 4.43
CA PRO A 81 3.99 17.03 5.81
C PRO A 81 2.70 17.06 6.62
N GLY A 82 2.72 16.45 7.81
CA GLY A 82 1.58 16.43 8.72
C GLY A 82 0.52 15.37 8.39
N LEU A 83 0.71 14.54 7.36
CA LEU A 83 -0.15 13.38 7.10
C LEU A 83 -0.05 12.40 8.28
N PRO A 84 -1.15 12.10 9.00
CA PRO A 84 -1.13 11.11 10.06
C PRO A 84 -1.10 9.70 9.44
N LEU A 85 0.10 9.17 9.25
CA LEU A 85 0.32 7.80 8.75
C LEU A 85 0.60 6.86 9.92
N ARG A 86 -0.04 5.69 9.92
CA ARG A 86 0.16 4.62 10.89
C ARG A 86 0.07 3.29 10.17
N ALA A 87 0.85 2.33 10.60
CA ALA A 87 0.75 0.94 10.18
C ALA A 87 0.66 0.05 11.43
N ASP A 88 0.05 -1.10 11.24
CA ASP A 88 -0.06 -2.18 12.21
C ASP A 88 0.22 -3.49 11.49
N GLY A 89 0.68 -4.50 12.21
CA GLY A 89 1.20 -5.71 11.60
C GLY A 89 1.22 -6.90 12.54
N TYR A 90 1.57 -8.06 11.97
CA TYR A 90 1.75 -9.27 12.74
C TYR A 90 2.78 -10.19 12.07
N GLU A 91 3.37 -11.08 12.86
CA GLU A 91 4.29 -12.11 12.38
C GLU A 91 3.57 -13.44 12.20
N CYS A 92 3.85 -14.13 11.10
CA CYS A 92 3.30 -15.45 10.84
C CYS A 92 4.21 -16.28 9.94
N ASN A 93 4.10 -17.61 10.02
CA ASN A 93 4.90 -18.54 9.21
C ASN A 93 4.43 -18.65 7.75
N PHE A 94 3.24 -18.15 7.44
CA PHE A 94 2.66 -18.19 6.11
C PHE A 94 1.61 -17.09 5.99
N TYR A 95 1.50 -16.50 4.80
CA TYR A 95 0.52 -15.45 4.52
C TYR A 95 -0.90 -15.93 4.88
N LYS A 96 -1.57 -15.15 5.71
CA LYS A 96 -2.98 -15.31 6.01
C LYS A 96 -3.64 -14.01 5.60
N LYS A 97 -4.64 -14.13 4.73
CA LYS A 97 -5.50 -12.99 4.46
C LYS A 97 -6.47 -12.86 5.64
N ASP A 98 -6.46 -11.71 6.29
CA ASP A 98 -7.53 -11.32 7.21
C ASP A 98 -8.75 -10.79 6.42
#